data_AF-A0A8C6XND0-F1
#
_entry.id   AF-A0A8C6XND0-F1
#
_cell.length_a   1.000
_cell.length_b   1.000
_cell.length_c   1.000
_cell.angle_alpha   90.00
_cell.angle_beta   90.00
_cell.angle_gamma   90.00
#
_symmetry.space_group_name_H-M   'P 1'
#
loop_
_entity.id
_entity.type
_entity.pdbx_description
1 polymer ?
#
loop_
_entity_poly.entity_id
_entity_poly.type
_entity_poly.pdbx_seq_one_letter_code
_entity_poly.pdbx_strand_id
1 'polypeptide(L)'
;LILQNDPKYVIKKGEDICKLVDNELGFKHVQTDQSQTKTYLFVSDEKKIVGCLIAEPVRQAFRVLSEPLVESPTKTSLEHQRAWCCSTKPEKVYCGISRIWVFSLMRKKRIASRLVDVMRQTFLFGCYLSIDEIAFSDPTPDGKIFAGKYCKTPNFLVYNFIS
;
A
#
# COMPACT_ATOMS: atom_id res chain seq x y z
N LEU A 1 0.63 14.85 -6.05
CA LEU A 1 1.67 13.88 -6.45
C LEU A 1 2.99 14.59 -6.30
N ILE A 2 3.95 13.96 -5.64
CA ILE A 2 5.32 14.42 -5.55
C ILE A 2 6.19 13.46 -6.35
N LEU A 3 7.03 14.01 -7.22
CA LEU A 3 8.00 13.33 -8.06
C LEU A 3 9.42 13.72 -7.67
N GLN A 4 10.39 12.89 -8.05
CA GLN A 4 11.80 13.13 -7.76
C GLN A 4 12.38 14.41 -8.38
N ASN A 5 11.81 14.86 -9.49
CA ASN A 5 12.27 16.05 -10.21
C ASN A 5 11.52 17.32 -9.77
N ASP A 6 10.69 17.25 -8.73
CA ASP A 6 9.98 18.40 -8.19
C ASP A 6 10.95 19.36 -7.45
N PRO A 7 10.52 20.61 -7.19
CA PRO A 7 11.33 21.54 -6.41
C PRO A 7 11.73 20.97 -5.03
N LYS A 8 12.96 21.29 -4.58
CA LYS A 8 13.54 20.74 -3.33
C LYS A 8 12.65 20.88 -2.09
N TYR A 9 11.89 21.97 -1.98
CA TYR A 9 10.98 22.16 -0.85
C TYR A 9 9.80 21.18 -0.86
N VAL A 10 9.34 20.75 -2.03
CA VAL A 10 8.29 19.73 -2.21
C VAL A 10 8.84 18.37 -1.83
N ILE A 11 10.04 18.02 -2.33
CA ILE A 11 10.72 16.76 -2.01
C ILE A 11 10.93 16.65 -0.50
N LYS A 12 11.49 17.69 0.13
CA LYS A 12 11.67 17.74 1.59
C LYS A 12 10.37 17.53 2.35
N LYS A 13 9.26 18.13 1.88
CA LYS A 13 7.94 17.91 2.48
C LYS A 13 7.49 16.45 2.33
N GLY A 14 7.75 15.82 1.19
CA GLY A 14 7.53 14.40 0.96
C GLY A 14 8.31 13.54 1.97
N GLU A 15 9.60 13.80 2.15
CA GLU A 15 10.45 13.09 3.12
C GLU A 15 9.94 13.20 4.56
N ASP A 16 9.51 14.40 4.99
CA ASP A 16 8.94 14.61 6.32
C ASP A 16 7.65 13.79 6.53
N ILE A 17 6.82 13.67 5.49
CA ILE A 17 5.61 12.85 5.52
C ILE A 17 5.97 11.36 5.57
N CYS A 18 6.94 10.92 4.78
CA CYS A 18 7.41 9.53 4.80
C CYS A 18 7.89 9.15 6.20
N LYS A 19 8.69 10.00 6.85
CA LYS A 19 9.13 9.79 8.24
C LYS A 19 7.96 9.67 9.22
N LEU A 20 6.95 10.52 9.08
CA LEU A 20 5.74 10.44 9.91
C LEU A 20 5.00 9.11 9.69
N VAL A 21 4.81 8.71 8.43
CA VAL A 21 4.13 7.47 8.06
C VAL A 21 4.89 6.25 8.57
N ASP A 22 6.22 6.22 8.40
CA ASP A 22 7.04 5.12 8.90
C ASP A 22 6.97 5.01 10.42
N ASN A 23 7.04 6.14 11.14
CA ASN A 23 6.88 6.17 12.59
C ASN A 23 5.50 5.66 13.04
N GLU A 24 4.42 6.08 12.39
CA GLU A 24 3.06 5.64 12.74
C GLU A 24 2.80 4.16 12.41
N LEU A 25 3.44 3.63 11.38
CA LEU A 25 3.34 2.21 11.01
C LEU A 25 4.34 1.33 11.79
N GLY A 26 5.23 1.92 12.60
CA GLY A 26 6.21 1.20 13.41
C GLY A 26 7.45 0.75 12.64
N PHE A 27 7.69 1.27 11.44
CA PHE A 27 8.89 0.98 10.66
C PHE A 27 10.11 1.71 11.26
N LYS A 28 11.09 0.95 11.74
CA LYS A 28 12.38 1.50 12.20
C LYS A 28 13.38 1.49 11.04
N HIS A 29 13.66 2.65 10.47
CA HIS A 29 14.74 2.90 9.50
C HIS A 29 14.81 1.90 8.33
N VAL A 30 13.76 1.86 7.50
CA VAL A 30 13.82 1.13 6.23
C VAL A 30 14.39 2.07 5.17
N GLN A 31 15.65 1.85 4.78
CA GLN A 31 16.22 2.48 3.59
C GLN A 31 15.58 1.85 2.34
N THR A 32 14.38 2.31 2.00
CA THR A 32 13.82 2.05 0.67
C THR A 32 14.59 2.94 -0.29
N ASP A 33 15.10 2.38 -1.39
CA ASP A 33 15.70 3.20 -2.45
C ASP A 33 14.60 4.11 -3.03
N GLN A 34 14.58 5.37 -2.59
CA GLN A 34 13.53 6.32 -2.97
C GLN A 34 13.67 6.77 -4.43
N SER A 35 14.73 6.35 -5.14
CA SER A 35 15.13 6.77 -6.50
C SER A 35 14.04 6.65 -7.57
N GLN A 36 12.99 5.86 -7.36
CA GLN A 36 11.89 5.72 -8.35
C GLN A 36 10.51 5.81 -7.73
N THR A 37 10.41 6.35 -6.51
CA THR A 37 9.15 6.44 -5.79
C THR A 37 8.28 7.61 -6.26
N LYS A 38 6.97 7.42 -6.17
CA LYS A 38 5.94 8.43 -6.40
C LYS A 38 5.09 8.58 -5.15
N THR A 39 5.03 9.79 -4.59
CA THR A 39 4.27 10.04 -3.35
C THR A 39 2.95 10.72 -3.64
N TYR A 40 1.86 10.07 -3.28
CA TYR A 40 0.49 10.54 -3.42
C TYR A 40 0.00 11.03 -2.07
N LEU A 41 -0.47 12.28 -2.03
CA LEU A 41 -0.96 12.91 -0.82
C LEU A 41 -2.44 13.22 -0.95
N PHE A 42 -3.19 12.93 0.11
CA PHE A 42 -4.56 13.39 0.26
C PHE A 42 -4.57 14.60 1.18
N VAL A 43 -4.95 15.76 0.63
CA VAL A 43 -5.00 17.03 1.34
C VAL A 43 -6.46 17.35 1.65
N SER A 44 -6.78 17.64 2.91
CA SER A 44 -8.11 18.07 3.35
C SER A 44 -8.38 19.54 2.98
N ASP A 45 -9.63 19.97 3.12
CA ASP A 45 -10.03 21.36 2.88
C ASP A 45 -9.29 22.34 3.80
N GLU A 46 -8.97 21.90 5.02
CA GLU A 46 -8.14 22.63 6.01
C GLU A 46 -6.63 22.63 5.68
N LYS A 47 -6.25 22.21 4.47
CA LYS A 47 -4.85 22.14 4.00
C LYS A 47 -3.96 21.21 4.84
N LYS A 48 -4.55 20.21 5.50
CA LYS A 48 -3.82 19.17 6.23
C LYS A 48 -3.64 17.95 5.36
N ILE A 49 -2.47 17.31 5.44
CA ILE A 49 -2.25 16.02 4.79
C ILE A 49 -2.84 14.95 5.70
N VAL A 50 -3.90 14.29 5.23
CA VAL A 50 -4.66 13.28 6.01
C VAL A 50 -4.58 11.88 5.40
N GLY A 51 -3.86 11.73 4.28
CA GLY A 51 -3.55 10.45 3.68
C GLY A 51 -2.27 10.53 2.85
N CYS A 52 -1.56 9.41 2.80
CA CYS A 52 -0.32 9.25 2.06
C CYS A 52 -0.28 7.85 1.43
N LEU A 53 0.19 7.78 0.19
CA LEU A 53 0.53 6.53 -0.48
C LEU A 53 1.87 6.70 -1.18
N ILE A 54 2.80 5.80 -0.92
CA ILE A 54 4.11 5.74 -1.59
C ILE A 54 4.08 4.56 -2.55
N ALA A 55 4.25 4.84 -3.83
CA ALA A 55 4.26 3.84 -4.89
C ALA A 55 5.66 3.72 -5.51
N GLU A 56 6.03 2.52 -5.92
CA GLU A 56 7.33 2.23 -6.55
C GLU A 56 7.17 1.21 -7.69
N PRO A 57 8.06 1.21 -8.70
CA PRO A 57 8.01 0.24 -9.77
C PRO A 57 8.39 -1.16 -9.24
N VAL A 58 7.53 -2.15 -9.52
CA VAL A 58 7.74 -3.54 -9.13
C VAL A 58 7.50 -4.41 -10.35
N ARG A 59 8.32 -5.45 -10.55
CA ARG A 59 8.22 -6.34 -11.72
C ARG A 59 7.36 -7.58 -11.45
N GLN A 60 7.41 -8.09 -10.23
CA GLN A 60 6.78 -9.35 -9.85
C GLN A 60 6.24 -9.26 -8.42
N ALA A 61 5.13 -9.96 -8.19
CA ALA A 61 4.50 -10.11 -6.90
C ALA A 61 3.92 -11.52 -6.75
N PHE A 62 3.45 -11.85 -5.56
CA PHE A 62 2.98 -13.19 -5.20
C PHE A 62 1.57 -13.11 -4.65
N ARG A 63 0.70 -14.06 -4.98
CA ARG A 63 -0.66 -14.10 -4.44
C ARG A 63 -0.65 -14.49 -2.98
N VAL A 64 -1.35 -13.73 -2.15
CA VAL A 64 -1.71 -14.19 -0.79
C VAL A 64 -2.56 -15.46 -0.92
N LEU A 65 -2.22 -16.47 -0.13
CA LEU A 65 -2.98 -17.70 -0.02
C LEU A 65 -3.96 -17.55 1.14
N SER A 66 -5.26 -17.63 0.85
CA SER A 66 -6.25 -17.82 1.90
C SER A 66 -6.00 -19.18 2.56
N GLU A 67 -5.92 -19.24 3.89
CA GLU A 67 -5.93 -20.52 4.60
C GLU A 67 -7.22 -21.27 4.22
N PRO A 68 -7.16 -22.59 3.97
CA PRO A 68 -8.37 -23.37 3.79
C PRO A 68 -9.24 -23.21 5.03
N LEU A 69 -10.55 -23.04 4.82
CA LEU A 69 -11.57 -22.99 5.87
C LEU A 69 -11.61 -24.35 6.58
N VAL A 70 -10.62 -24.64 7.42
CA VAL A 70 -10.76 -25.70 8.41
C VAL A 70 -11.79 -25.16 9.39
N GLU A 71 -12.95 -25.81 9.42
CA GLU A 71 -14.04 -25.55 10.36
C GLU A 71 -13.57 -25.83 11.80
N SER A 72 -12.70 -24.97 12.31
CA SER A 72 -12.44 -24.90 13.74
C SER A 72 -13.59 -24.12 14.37
N PRO A 73 -14.12 -24.54 15.54
CA PRO A 73 -15.33 -23.94 16.13
C PRO A 73 -15.14 -22.50 16.60
N THR A 74 -13.95 -21.93 16.42
CA THR A 74 -13.52 -20.64 16.92
C THR A 74 -13.12 -19.73 15.76
N LYS A 75 -14.10 -19.37 14.91
CA LYS A 75 -14.03 -18.17 14.04
C LYS A 75 -13.98 -16.91 14.91
N THR A 76 -12.87 -16.74 15.61
CA THR A 76 -12.60 -15.59 16.45
C THR A 76 -12.06 -14.47 15.57
N SER A 77 -12.27 -13.23 16.00
CA SER A 77 -11.83 -11.97 15.41
C SER A 77 -10.31 -11.83 15.13
N LEU A 78 -9.54 -12.91 15.26
CA LEU A 78 -8.08 -12.98 15.28
C LEU A 78 -7.46 -13.36 13.91
N GLU A 79 -8.24 -13.72 12.90
CA GLU A 79 -7.70 -14.07 11.56
C GLU A 79 -6.84 -12.95 10.96
N HIS A 80 -7.18 -11.68 11.21
CA HIS A 80 -6.43 -10.52 10.74
C HIS A 80 -5.05 -10.37 11.39
N GLN A 81 -4.82 -10.99 12.55
CA GLN A 81 -3.55 -10.94 13.29
C GLN A 81 -2.58 -12.07 12.94
N ARG A 82 -3.01 -13.07 12.15
CA ARG A 82 -2.14 -14.18 11.74
C ARG A 82 -1.13 -13.76 10.68
N ALA A 83 0.02 -14.43 10.67
CA ALA A 83 0.97 -14.37 9.56
C ALA A 83 0.26 -14.79 8.26
N TRP A 84 0.68 -14.25 7.13
CA TRP A 84 0.13 -14.57 5.82
C TRP A 84 1.12 -15.43 5.03
N CYS A 85 0.61 -16.40 4.26
CA CYS A 85 1.40 -17.14 3.28
C CYS A 85 1.12 -16.61 1.88
N CYS A 86 2.07 -16.79 0.97
CA CYS A 86 1.88 -16.47 -0.44
C CYS A 86 2.30 -17.64 -1.34
N SER A 87 1.79 -17.60 -2.57
CA SER A 87 2.20 -18.53 -3.61
C SER A 87 3.69 -18.39 -3.92
N THR A 88 4.33 -19.48 -4.32
CA THR A 88 5.69 -19.45 -4.87
C THR A 88 5.72 -19.02 -6.34
N LYS A 89 4.56 -18.95 -7.02
CA LYS A 89 4.47 -18.55 -8.42
C LYS A 89 4.44 -17.02 -8.54
N PRO A 90 5.42 -16.39 -9.21
CA PRO A 90 5.41 -14.96 -9.43
C PRO A 90 4.37 -14.58 -10.49
N GLU A 91 3.64 -13.49 -10.23
CA GLU A 91 2.76 -12.80 -11.17
C GLU A 91 3.35 -11.45 -11.56
N LYS A 92 3.21 -11.09 -12.84
CA LYS A 92 3.73 -9.82 -13.36
C LYS A 92 2.88 -8.67 -12.84
N VAL A 93 3.54 -7.67 -12.25
CA VAL A 93 2.92 -6.41 -11.83
C VAL A 93 3.73 -5.24 -12.38
N TYR A 94 3.22 -4.02 -12.20
CA TYR A 94 3.91 -2.79 -12.60
C TYR A 94 4.13 -1.83 -11.43
N CYS A 95 3.27 -1.87 -10.42
CA CYS A 95 3.27 -0.91 -9.32
C CYS A 95 3.18 -1.62 -7.96
N GLY A 96 4.13 -1.34 -7.09
CA GLY A 96 4.08 -1.69 -5.67
C GLY A 96 3.57 -0.52 -4.85
N ILE A 97 2.63 -0.80 -3.94
CA ILE A 97 2.23 0.09 -2.86
C ILE A 97 3.16 -0.20 -1.69
N SER A 98 4.22 0.60 -1.59
CA SER A 98 5.24 0.47 -0.56
C SER A 98 4.71 0.87 0.80
N ARG A 99 3.96 1.97 0.87
CA ARG A 99 3.27 2.45 2.07
C ARG A 99 1.90 2.98 1.71
N ILE A 100 0.91 2.72 2.55
CA ILE A 100 -0.37 3.40 2.51
C ILE A 100 -0.81 3.75 3.92
N TRP A 101 -1.19 5.00 4.11
CA TRP A 101 -1.52 5.55 5.41
C TRP A 101 -2.67 6.54 5.30
N VAL A 102 -3.55 6.51 6.30
CA VAL A 102 -4.63 7.48 6.48
C VAL A 102 -4.69 7.84 7.96
N PHE A 103 -4.77 9.14 8.22
CA PHE A 103 -4.91 9.69 9.57
C PHE A 103 -6.06 9.00 10.30
N SER A 104 -5.81 8.54 11.52
CA SER A 104 -6.70 7.63 12.26
C SER A 104 -8.15 8.10 12.31
N LEU A 105 -8.38 9.38 12.64
CA LEU A 105 -9.71 10.01 12.72
C LEU A 105 -10.40 10.20 11.36
N MET A 106 -9.68 10.01 10.26
CA MET A 106 -10.16 10.15 8.89
C MET A 106 -10.23 8.80 8.14
N ARG A 107 -9.95 7.69 8.82
CA ARG A 107 -10.10 6.34 8.26
C ARG A 107 -11.57 6.04 7.95
N LYS A 108 -11.79 5.04 7.08
CA LYS A 108 -13.10 4.57 6.60
C LYS A 108 -13.92 5.62 5.80
N LYS A 109 -13.33 6.76 5.44
CA LYS A 109 -13.91 7.79 4.56
C LYS A 109 -13.43 7.69 3.09
N ARG A 110 -13.14 6.46 2.62
CA ARG A 110 -12.67 6.15 1.25
C ARG A 110 -11.36 6.82 0.79
N ILE A 111 -10.62 7.48 1.69
CA ILE A 111 -9.34 8.16 1.39
C ILE A 111 -8.32 7.19 0.78
N ALA A 112 -8.09 6.04 1.43
CA ALA A 112 -7.17 5.01 0.93
C ALA A 112 -7.57 4.50 -0.46
N SER A 113 -8.87 4.22 -0.68
CA SER A 113 -9.37 3.79 -2.00
C SER A 113 -9.08 4.85 -3.08
N ARG A 114 -9.39 6.13 -2.80
CA ARG A 114 -9.15 7.23 -3.72
C ARG A 114 -7.66 7.43 -4.04
N LEU A 115 -6.79 7.25 -3.05
CA LEU A 115 -5.33 7.28 -3.26
C LEU A 115 -4.89 6.19 -4.25
N VAL A 116 -5.37 4.96 -4.06
CA VAL A 116 -5.06 3.84 -4.98
C VAL A 116 -5.68 4.06 -6.35
N ASP A 117 -6.90 4.60 -6.45
CA ASP A 117 -7.55 4.90 -7.73
C ASP A 117 -6.73 5.91 -8.56
N VAL A 118 -6.30 7.01 -7.93
CA VAL A 118 -5.44 8.01 -8.59
C VAL A 118 -4.10 7.41 -8.97
N MET A 119 -3.48 6.64 -8.07
CA MET A 119 -2.23 5.95 -8.36
C MET A 119 -2.37 5.04 -9.59
N ARG A 120 -3.42 4.21 -9.67
CA ARG A 120 -3.66 3.32 -10.81
C ARG A 120 -3.84 4.07 -12.13
N GLN A 121 -4.40 5.28 -12.08
CA GLN A 121 -4.61 6.13 -13.26
C GLN A 121 -3.34 6.87 -13.71
N THR A 122 -2.44 7.21 -12.79
CA THR A 122 -1.32 8.14 -13.09
C THR A 122 0.07 7.53 -12.91
N PHE A 123 0.18 6.33 -12.36
CA PHE A 123 1.48 5.72 -12.10
C PHE A 123 2.23 5.39 -13.39
N LEU A 124 1.56 4.79 -14.37
CA LEU A 124 2.10 4.51 -15.69
C LEU A 124 1.43 5.43 -16.72
N PHE A 125 2.21 6.25 -17.41
CA PHE A 125 1.69 7.23 -18.35
C PHE A 125 0.86 6.56 -19.45
N GLY A 126 -0.36 7.04 -19.67
CA GLY A 126 -1.27 6.52 -20.71
C GLY A 126 -1.96 5.19 -20.37
N CYS A 127 -1.74 4.63 -19.17
CA CYS A 127 -2.31 3.35 -18.76
C CYS A 127 -3.13 3.46 -17.48
N TYR A 128 -4.22 2.71 -17.40
CA TYR A 128 -4.97 2.51 -16.17
C TYR A 128 -4.68 1.11 -15.63
N LEU A 129 -3.93 1.03 -14.52
CA LEU A 129 -3.55 -0.26 -13.94
C LEU A 129 -4.77 -0.98 -13.38
N SER A 130 -4.94 -2.25 -13.71
CA SER A 130 -5.90 -3.15 -13.08
C SER A 130 -5.47 -3.51 -11.65
N ILE A 131 -6.36 -4.16 -10.90
CA ILE A 131 -6.05 -4.65 -9.55
C ILE A 131 -5.03 -5.79 -9.53
N ASP A 132 -4.86 -6.50 -10.64
CA ASP A 132 -3.90 -7.60 -10.80
C ASP A 132 -2.52 -7.10 -11.25
N GLU A 133 -2.39 -5.79 -11.51
CA GLU A 133 -1.15 -5.13 -11.94
C GLU A 133 -0.50 -4.33 -10.80
N ILE A 134 -1.09 -4.38 -9.61
CA ILE A 134 -0.62 -3.71 -8.40
C ILE A 134 -0.38 -4.73 -7.28
N ALA A 135 0.56 -4.44 -6.39
CA ALA A 135 0.85 -5.28 -5.23
C ALA A 135 1.10 -4.45 -3.97
N PHE A 136 0.95 -5.05 -2.79
CA PHE A 136 1.17 -4.40 -1.49
C PHE A 136 2.44 -4.91 -0.82
N SER A 137 3.30 -4.00 -0.33
CA SER A 137 4.50 -4.37 0.44
C SER A 137 4.08 -4.76 1.86
N ASP A 138 4.51 -5.93 2.31
CA ASP A 138 4.33 -6.46 3.68
C ASP A 138 3.10 -5.89 4.46
N PRO A 139 1.87 -6.29 4.08
CA PRO A 139 0.66 -5.62 4.54
C PRO A 139 0.40 -5.82 6.03
N THR A 140 0.21 -4.70 6.75
CA THR A 140 -0.28 -4.69 8.15
C THR A 140 -1.68 -5.32 8.26
N PRO A 141 -2.18 -5.68 9.46
CA PRO A 141 -3.55 -6.19 9.63
C PRO A 141 -4.63 -5.28 9.01
N ASP A 142 -4.53 -3.97 9.23
CA ASP A 142 -5.41 -2.98 8.59
C ASP A 142 -5.23 -2.96 7.06
N GLY A 143 -3.98 -3.09 6.59
CA GLY A 143 -3.62 -3.19 5.18
C GLY A 143 -4.24 -4.39 4.49
N LYS A 144 -4.22 -5.58 5.12
CA LYS A 144 -4.86 -6.80 4.59
C LYS A 144 -6.37 -6.63 4.40
N ILE A 145 -7.05 -6.07 5.40
CA ILE A 145 -8.49 -5.78 5.33
C ILE A 145 -8.79 -4.82 4.19
N PHE A 146 -7.98 -3.77 4.06
CA PHE A 146 -8.12 -2.79 3.00
C PHE A 146 -7.89 -3.40 1.61
N ALA A 147 -6.76 -4.10 1.42
CA ALA A 147 -6.37 -4.70 0.15
C ALA A 147 -7.40 -5.74 -0.31
N GLY A 148 -7.84 -6.63 0.59
CA GLY A 148 -8.85 -7.62 0.27
C GLY A 148 -10.17 -7.00 -0.20
N LYS A 149 -10.62 -5.92 0.46
CA LYS A 149 -11.83 -5.18 0.07
C LYS A 149 -11.63 -4.40 -1.23
N TYR A 150 -10.49 -3.76 -1.42
CA TYR A 150 -10.21 -2.94 -2.60
C TYR A 150 -10.07 -3.80 -3.86
N CYS A 151 -9.30 -4.88 -3.78
CA CYS A 151 -9.09 -5.84 -4.86
C CYS A 151 -10.28 -6.81 -5.06
N LYS A 152 -11.28 -6.78 -4.18
CA LYS A 152 -12.45 -7.68 -4.20
C LYS A 152 -12.07 -9.17 -4.17
N THR A 153 -10.93 -9.50 -3.58
CA THR A 153 -10.43 -10.87 -3.41
C THR A 153 -9.55 -10.94 -2.17
N PRO A 154 -9.65 -11.99 -1.34
CA PRO A 154 -8.71 -12.19 -0.24
C PRO A 154 -7.29 -12.53 -0.76
N ASN A 155 -7.18 -13.02 -2.00
CA ASN A 155 -5.93 -13.44 -2.63
C ASN A 155 -5.33 -12.28 -3.45
N PHE A 156 -5.11 -11.13 -2.82
CA PHE A 156 -4.45 -9.99 -3.48
C PHE A 156 -2.93 -10.24 -3.62
N LEU A 157 -2.23 -9.39 -4.38
CA LEU A 157 -0.81 -9.53 -4.65
C LEU A 157 0.05 -8.79 -3.60
N VAL A 158 1.14 -9.43 -3.19
CA VAL A 158 2.09 -8.93 -2.19
C VAL A 158 3.53 -9.08 -2.67
N TYR A 159 4.41 -8.20 -2.18
CA TYR A 159 5.84 -8.21 -2.49
C TYR A 159 6.66 -7.71 -1.29
N ASN A 160 7.99 -7.78 -1.40
CA ASN A 160 8.95 -7.25 -0.42
C ASN A 160 8.65 -7.68 1.03
N PHE A 161 8.54 -8.98 1.21
CA PHE A 161 8.37 -9.64 2.50
C PHE A 161 9.62 -10.48 2.81
N ILE A 162 9.95 -10.60 4.09
CA ILE A 162 11.09 -11.39 4.55
C ILE A 162 10.63 -12.85 4.64
N SER A 163 11.41 -13.75 4.02
CA SER A 163 11.26 -15.21 4.17
C SER A 163 12.08 -15.74 5.34
#